data_AF-A0A2S9F7L8-F1
#
_entry.id   AF-A0A2S9F7L8-F1
#
_cell.length_a   1.000
_cell.length_b   1.000
_cell.length_c   1.000
_cell.angle_alpha   90.00
_cell.angle_beta   90.00
_cell.angle_gamma   90.00
#
_symmetry.space_group_name_H-M   'P 1'
#
loop_
_entity.id
_entity.type
_entity.pdbx_description
1 polymer ?
#
loop_
_entity_poly.entity_id
_entity_poly.type
_entity_poly.pdbx_seq_one_letter_code
_entity_poly.pdbx_strand_id
1 'polypeptide(L)' 'AVRTGTFGVNQGYTMDPFAPFGGVKASGYGRELGREGIDSYTDTKSISIAVKQDPATAAAGKGT' A
#
# COMPACT_ATOMS: atom_id res chain seq x y z
N ALA A 1 -5.08 -0.52 26.46
CA ALA A 1 -5.60 -0.21 25.11
C ALA A 1 -6.39 -1.39 24.56
N VAL A 2 -7.46 -1.16 23.79
CA VAL A 2 -8.26 -2.22 23.16
C VAL A 2 -7.54 -2.72 21.92
N ARG A 3 -7.40 -4.04 21.76
CA ARG A 3 -6.72 -4.67 20.61
C ARG A 3 -7.73 -5.23 19.62
N THR A 4 -8.20 -4.37 18.71
CA THR A 4 -9.18 -4.69 17.65
C THR A 4 -8.76 -4.02 16.34
N GLY A 5 -9.30 -4.49 15.21
CA GLY A 5 -9.13 -3.82 13.92
C GLY A 5 -10.19 -2.74 13.67
N THR A 6 -11.38 -2.87 14.27
CA THR A 6 -12.51 -1.93 14.13
C THR A 6 -13.07 -1.61 15.52
N PHE A 7 -13.38 -0.35 15.78
CA PHE A 7 -13.88 0.10 17.09
C PHE A 7 -14.90 1.23 16.93
N GLY A 8 -16.04 1.11 17.61
CA GLY A 8 -17.05 2.17 17.72
C GLY A 8 -16.93 2.91 19.05
N VAL A 9 -17.19 4.22 19.04
CA VAL A 9 -17.21 5.06 20.24
C VAL A 9 -18.64 5.58 20.44
N ASN A 10 -19.17 5.46 21.66
CA ASN A 10 -20.53 5.84 22.06
C ASN A 10 -21.68 5.09 21.35
N GLN A 11 -21.36 4.18 20.43
CA GLN A 11 -22.29 3.32 19.70
C GLN A 11 -21.53 2.16 19.03
N GLY A 12 -22.28 1.16 18.55
CA GLY A 12 -21.72 0.10 17.70
C GLY A 12 -21.15 0.68 16.40
N TYR A 13 -20.19 -0.02 15.79
CA TYR A 13 -19.64 0.40 14.51
C TYR A 13 -20.65 0.10 13.38
N THR A 14 -21.10 1.13 12.68
CA THR A 14 -21.85 0.99 11.42
C THR A 14 -20.86 0.81 10.28
N MET A 15 -21.11 -0.16 9.40
CA MET A 15 -20.22 -0.47 8.28
C MET A 15 -20.20 0.71 7.29
N ASP A 16 -19.05 1.37 7.20
CA ASP A 16 -18.79 2.45 6.23
C ASP A 16 -18.00 1.88 5.04
N PRO A 17 -18.52 1.92 3.80
CA PRO A 17 -17.82 1.39 2.63
C PRO A 17 -16.50 2.12 2.32
N PHE A 18 -16.28 3.31 2.86
CA PHE A 18 -15.08 4.11 2.62
C PHE A 18 -14.01 3.98 3.70
N ALA A 19 -14.30 3.33 4.84
CA ALA A 19 -13.35 3.11 5.91
C ALA A 19 -12.87 1.65 5.95
N PRO A 20 -11.62 1.38 6.36
CA PRO A 20 -11.10 0.02 6.43
C PRO A 20 -11.81 -0.81 7.49
N PHE A 21 -12.31 -1.97 7.10
CA PHE A 21 -12.89 -2.97 7.99
C PHE A 21 -11.97 -4.17 8.15
N GLY A 22 -11.95 -4.77 9.33
CA GLY A 22 -11.17 -5.99 9.57
C GLY A 22 -10.88 -6.24 11.04
N GLY A 23 -10.41 -7.46 11.30
CA GLY A 23 -10.05 -7.96 12.64
C GLY A 23 -8.55 -8.05 12.85
N VAL A 24 -8.18 -8.60 14.01
CA VAL A 24 -6.82 -9.03 14.34
C VAL A 24 -6.89 -10.34 15.13
N LYS A 25 -5.78 -11.08 15.21
CA LYS A 25 -5.67 -12.37 15.94
C LYS A 25 -6.56 -13.46 15.30
N ALA A 26 -7.30 -14.21 16.11
CA ALA A 26 -8.20 -15.27 15.66
C ALA A 26 -9.39 -14.76 14.82
N SER A 27 -9.65 -13.45 14.79
CA SER A 27 -10.68 -12.84 13.92
C SER A 27 -10.22 -12.64 12.47
N GLY A 28 -8.99 -13.03 12.13
CA GLY A 28 -8.43 -12.91 10.79
C GLY A 28 -7.35 -11.84 10.64
N TYR A 29 -6.87 -11.71 9.41
CA TYR A 29 -5.83 -10.78 8.96
C TYR A 29 -6.29 -10.06 7.70
N GLY A 30 -5.65 -8.93 7.38
CA GLY A 30 -6.02 -8.11 6.23
C GLY A 30 -7.10 -7.08 6.55
N ARG A 31 -7.48 -6.32 5.52
CA ARG A 31 -8.47 -5.25 5.57
C ARG A 31 -9.33 -5.28 4.31
N GLU A 32 -10.60 -4.96 4.47
CA GLU A 32 -11.58 -4.84 3.41
C GLU A 32 -12.21 -3.45 3.44
N LEU A 33 -13.01 -3.12 2.41
CA LEU A 33 -13.59 -1.78 2.20
C LEU A 33 -12.53 -0.69 2.08
N GLY A 34 -12.94 0.57 1.96
CA GLY A 34 -12.00 1.69 1.82
C GLY A 34 -11.00 1.51 0.67
N ARG A 35 -9.80 2.07 0.83
CA ARG A 35 -8.73 1.91 -0.16
C ARG A 35 -8.03 0.56 -0.03
N GLU A 36 -7.92 0.09 1.20
CA GLU A 36 -7.26 -1.16 1.59
C GLU A 36 -7.92 -2.39 0.94
N GLY A 37 -9.24 -2.33 0.75
CA GLY A 37 -10.00 -3.35 0.03
C GLY A 37 -9.58 -3.46 -1.44
N ILE A 38 -9.32 -2.32 -2.11
CA ILE A 38 -8.85 -2.32 -3.51
C ILE A 38 -7.43 -2.85 -3.59
N ASP A 39 -6.56 -2.44 -2.65
CA ASP A 39 -5.14 -2.83 -2.64
C ASP A 39 -4.99 -4.36 -2.61
N SER A 40 -5.92 -5.09 -1.98
CA SER A 40 -5.94 -6.56 -1.91
C SER A 40 -6.17 -7.26 -3.26
N TYR A 41 -6.65 -6.53 -4.27
CA TYR A 41 -6.88 -7.02 -5.64
C TYR A 41 -5.85 -6.46 -6.64
N THR A 42 -4.81 -5.78 -6.16
CA THR A 42 -3.78 -5.19 -7.01
C THR A 42 -2.40 -5.67 -6.60
N ASP A 43 -1.50 -5.81 -7.59
CA ASP A 43 -0.11 -6.18 -7.33
C ASP A 43 0.79 -4.95 -7.34
N THR A 44 1.54 -4.73 -6.27
CA THR A 44 2.60 -3.72 -6.24
C THR A 44 3.79 -4.20 -7.06
N LYS A 45 4.17 -3.44 -8.09
CA LYS A 45 5.29 -3.75 -8.97
C LYS A 45 6.38 -2.68 -8.90
N SER A 46 7.57 -3.06 -8.45
CA SER A 46 8.76 -2.21 -8.53
C SER A 46 9.43 -2.38 -9.89
N ILE A 47 9.71 -1.27 -10.57
CA ILE A 47 10.36 -1.25 -11.88
C ILE A 47 11.56 -0.31 -11.80
N SER A 48 12.75 -0.85 -12.05
CA SER A 48 13.97 -0.07 -12.23
C SER A 48 14.34 -0.07 -13.71
N ILE A 49 14.57 1.12 -14.27
CA ILE A 49 15.03 1.29 -15.65
C ILE A 49 16.39 1.97 -15.64
N ALA A 50 17.29 1.52 -16.52
CA ALA A 50 18.51 2.25 -16.80
C ALA A 50 18.14 3.57 -17.47
N VAL A 51 18.77 4.67 -17.05
CA VAL A 51 18.69 5.93 -17.79
C VAL A 51 19.31 5.71 -19.17
N LYS A 52 18.64 6.17 -20.23
CA LYS A 52 19.20 6.16 -21.58
C LYS A 52 20.52 6.94 -21.55
N GLN A 53 21.63 6.25 -21.81
CA GLN A 53 22.90 6.92 -22.03
C GLN A 53 22.81 7.66 -23.36
N ASP A 54 22.93 8.99 -23.32
CA ASP A 54 23.16 9.77 -24.52
C ASP A 54 24.58 9.47 -25.04
N PRO A 55 24.75 8.94 -26.26
CA PRO A 55 26.08 8.68 -26.82
C PRO A 55 26.95 9.93 -26.89
N ALA A 56 26.38 11.14 -26.92
CA ALA A 56 27.13 12.39 -26.87
C ALA A 56 27.80 12.64 -25.49
N THR A 57 27.18 12.18 -24.39
CA THR A 57 27.68 12.38 -23.03
C THR A 57 28.65 11.28 -22.58
N ALA A 58 28.60 10.10 -23.21
CA ALA A 58 29.48 8.96 -22.90
C ALA A 58 30.95 9.16 -23.32
N ALA A 59 31.21 10.04 -24.30
CA ALA A 59 32.57 10.32 -24.78
C ALA A 59 33.35 11.32 -23.90
N ALA A 60 32.68 12.03 -22.98
CA ALA A 60 33.29 13.10 -22.19
C ALA A 60 34.00 12.63 -20.90
N GLY A 61 33.91 11.34 -20.54
CA GLY A 61 34.41 10.81 -19.25
C GLY A 61 35.69 9.97 -19.30
N LYS A 62 36.37 9.83 -20.45
CA LYS A 62 37.62 9.07 -20.59
C LYS A 62 38.84 9.99 -20.76
N GLY A 63 39.02 10.92 -19.82
CA GLY A 63 40.21 11.78 -19.75
C GLY A 63 40.82 11.74 -18.35
N THR A 64 42.12 11.37 -18.31
CA THR A 64 43.06 11.21 -17.18
C THR A 64 42.81 10.04 -16.23
#